data_AF-A0A1V2I5Y2-F1
#
_entry.id   AF-A0A1V2I5Y2-F1
#
_cell.length_a   1.000
_cell.length_b   1.000
_cell.length_c   1.000
_cell.angle_alpha   90.00
_cell.angle_beta   90.00
_cell.angle_gamma   90.00
#
_symmetry.space_group_name_H-M   'P 1'
#
loop_
_entity.id
_entity.type
_entity.pdbx_description
1 polymer ?
#
loop_
_entity_poly.entity_id
_entity_poly.type
_entity_poly.pdbx_seq_one_letter_code
_entity_poly.pdbx_strand_id
1 'polypeptide(L)'
;MPESIPTLQSATNFVLSHATDDDLTRLAGAMKQRRAALGSIRTATLTTGAAVRIAGIRPKYLNELTGQIARIDGKHATVTLDADSTDRLRYASQSRFVVPTEATSFDLPGVPLTCCLPTG
;
A
#
# COMPACT_ATOMS: atom_id res chain seq x y z
N MET A 1 -14.61 28.53 24.72
CA MET A 1 -13.34 28.91 24.07
C MET A 1 -13.21 28.04 22.84
N PRO A 2 -13.00 28.58 21.63
CA PRO A 2 -12.77 27.73 20.47
C PRO A 2 -11.41 27.03 20.61
N GLU A 3 -11.38 25.70 20.53
CA GLU A 3 -10.13 24.94 20.46
C GLU A 3 -9.43 25.27 19.14
N SER A 4 -8.26 25.89 19.22
CA SER A 4 -7.44 26.15 18.03
C SER A 4 -6.89 24.83 17.50
N ILE A 5 -7.19 24.50 16.25
CA ILE A 5 -6.64 23.31 15.59
C ILE A 5 -5.11 23.48 15.52
N PRO A 6 -4.32 22.58 16.12
CA PRO A 6 -2.87 22.69 16.06
C PRO A 6 -2.40 22.57 14.61
N THR A 7 -1.57 23.52 14.19
CA THR A 7 -0.98 23.52 12.84
C THR A 7 0.18 22.52 12.76
N LEU A 8 0.47 22.01 11.56
CA LEU A 8 1.66 21.18 11.33
C LEU A 8 2.92 21.91 11.80
N GLN A 9 3.04 23.20 11.49
CA GLN A 9 4.18 24.02 11.87
C GLN A 9 4.35 24.14 13.39
N SER A 10 3.27 24.40 14.14
CA SER A 10 3.34 24.45 15.60
C SER A 10 3.71 23.09 16.21
N ALA A 11 3.19 21.99 15.65
CA ALA A 11 3.55 20.65 16.10
C ALA A 11 5.02 20.30 15.81
N THR A 12 5.52 20.63 14.61
CA THR A 12 6.93 20.43 14.26
C THR A 12 7.86 21.25 15.16
N ASN A 13 7.51 22.51 15.43
CA ASN A 13 8.31 23.37 16.33
C ASN A 13 8.35 22.83 17.75
N PHE A 14 7.24 22.28 18.25
CA PHE A 14 7.23 21.61 19.56
C PHE A 14 8.18 20.41 19.57
N VAL A 15 8.12 19.56 18.54
CA VAL A 15 8.99 18.37 18.43
C VAL A 15 10.47 18.74 18.39
N LEU A 16 10.84 19.79 17.64
CA LEU A 16 12.24 20.18 17.47
C LEU A 16 12.83 20.89 18.70
N SER A 17 12.01 21.64 19.45
CA SER A 17 12.51 22.53 20.50
C SER A 17 12.17 22.11 21.93
N HIS A 18 11.17 21.25 22.12
CA HIS A 18 10.61 20.96 23.46
C HIS A 18 10.34 19.48 23.74
N ALA A 19 10.26 18.61 22.72
CA ALA A 19 9.93 17.22 22.95
C ALA A 19 11.06 16.46 23.66
N THR A 20 10.67 15.70 24.68
CA THR A 20 11.54 14.72 25.35
C THR A 20 11.55 13.39 24.60
N ASP A 21 12.46 12.49 24.96
CA ASP A 21 12.52 11.15 24.35
C ASP A 21 11.22 10.33 24.58
N ASP A 22 10.59 10.51 25.75
CA ASP A 22 9.28 9.93 26.07
C ASP A 22 8.18 10.50 25.15
N ASP A 23 8.22 11.81 24.87
CA ASP A 23 7.27 12.44 23.94
C ASP A 23 7.48 11.92 22.52
N LEU A 24 8.73 11.75 22.08
CA LEU A 24 9.05 11.17 20.77
C LEU A 24 8.54 9.74 20.66
N THR A 25 8.70 8.93 21.71
CA THR A 25 8.18 7.55 21.76
C THR A 25 6.66 7.53 21.67
N ARG A 26 5.98 8.40 22.42
CA ARG A 26 4.51 8.52 22.36
C ARG A 26 4.03 8.98 20.99
N LEU A 27 4.70 9.97 20.40
CA LEU A 27 4.40 10.46 19.05
C LEU A 27 4.60 9.37 17.99
N ALA A 28 5.68 8.58 18.08
CA ALA A 28 5.89 7.45 17.19
C ALA A 28 4.73 6.43 17.26
N GLY A 29 4.25 6.13 18.48
CA GLY A 29 3.07 5.31 18.71
C GLY A 29 1.80 5.89 18.06
N ALA A 30 1.52 7.18 18.29
CA ALA A 30 0.37 7.87 17.71
C ALA A 30 0.44 7.93 16.18
N MET A 31 1.62 8.21 15.60
CA MET A 31 1.85 8.20 14.16
C MET A 31 1.62 6.80 13.57
N LYS A 32 2.07 5.74 14.24
CA LYS A 32 1.82 4.35 13.83
C LYS A 32 0.32 4.05 13.79
N GLN A 33 -0.43 4.44 14.83
CA GLN A 33 -1.88 4.27 14.86
C GLN A 33 -2.57 5.05 13.75
N ARG A 34 -2.19 6.31 13.53
CA ARG A 34 -2.77 7.14 12.47
C ARG A 34 -2.51 6.56 11.08
N ARG A 35 -1.28 6.10 10.81
CA ARG A 35 -0.94 5.43 9.55
C ARG A 35 -1.75 4.15 9.34
N ALA A 36 -1.95 3.35 10.39
CA ALA A 36 -2.78 2.16 10.32
C ALA A 36 -4.23 2.50 9.98
N ALA A 37 -4.82 3.52 10.64
CA ALA A 37 -6.18 3.97 10.35
C ALA A 37 -6.35 4.48 8.92
N LEU A 38 -5.39 5.28 8.42
CA LEU A 38 -5.39 5.75 7.03
C LEU A 38 -5.25 4.59 6.03
N GLY A 39 -4.44 3.58 6.37
CA GLY A 39 -4.35 2.33 5.62
C GLY A 39 -5.69 1.61 5.55
N SER A 40 -6.38 1.46 6.69
CA SER A 40 -7.70 0.84 6.76
C SER A 40 -8.75 1.57 5.92
N ILE A 41 -8.76 2.91 5.97
CA ILE A 41 -9.65 3.74 5.15
C ILE A 41 -9.38 3.50 3.66
N ARG A 42 -8.11 3.53 3.24
CA ARG A 42 -7.73 3.23 1.85
C ARG A 42 -8.16 1.84 1.43
N THR A 43 -7.94 0.82 2.26
CA THR A 43 -8.37 -0.54 1.93
C THR A 43 -9.90 -0.68 1.88
N ALA A 44 -10.64 0.11 2.66
CA ALA A 44 -12.10 0.10 2.62
C ALA A 44 -12.65 0.72 1.32
N THR A 45 -11.89 1.61 0.68
CA THR A 45 -12.25 2.15 -0.66
C THR A 45 -11.87 1.23 -1.82
N LEU A 46 -11.10 0.17 -1.57
CA LEU A 46 -10.73 -0.79 -2.61
C LEU A 46 -11.88 -1.78 -2.82
N THR A 47 -12.36 -1.85 -4.06
CA THR A 47 -13.39 -2.79 -4.49
C THR A 47 -12.87 -3.63 -5.65
N THR A 48 -13.55 -4.74 -5.93
CA THR A 48 -13.33 -5.51 -7.16
C THR A 48 -13.53 -4.61 -8.38
N GLY A 49 -12.62 -4.69 -9.35
CA GLY A 49 -12.53 -3.83 -10.53
C GLY A 49 -11.69 -2.57 -10.35
N ALA A 50 -11.27 -2.22 -9.13
CA ALA A 50 -10.44 -1.05 -8.90
C ALA A 50 -9.05 -1.21 -9.54
N ALA A 51 -8.61 -0.17 -10.26
CA ALA A 51 -7.25 -0.08 -10.79
C ALA A 51 -6.25 0.25 -9.67
N VAL A 52 -5.20 -0.55 -9.57
CA VAL A 52 -4.23 -0.46 -8.49
C VAL A 52 -2.79 -0.64 -8.98
N ARG A 53 -1.86 -0.02 -8.25
CA ARG A 53 -0.42 -0.27 -8.30
C ARG A 53 0.02 -0.94 -7.01
N ILE A 54 0.82 -1.99 -7.13
CA ILE A 54 1.37 -2.69 -5.97
C ILE A 54 2.59 -1.92 -5.43
N ALA A 55 2.61 -1.64 -4.13
CA ALA A 55 3.70 -0.94 -3.48
C ALA A 55 3.87 -1.38 -2.01
N GLY A 56 5.09 -1.30 -1.48
CA GLY A 56 5.38 -1.64 -0.09
C GLY A 56 5.36 -3.16 0.21
N ILE A 57 5.29 -3.99 -0.82
CA ILE A 57 5.25 -5.45 -0.68
C ILE A 57 6.66 -6.07 -0.69
N ARG A 58 6.78 -7.23 -0.05
CA ARG A 58 7.89 -8.15 -0.21
C ARG A 58 7.36 -9.43 -0.86
N PRO A 59 8.00 -9.96 -1.92
CA PRO A 59 9.28 -9.57 -2.50
C PRO A 59 9.26 -8.30 -3.37
N LYS A 60 10.42 -7.65 -3.56
CA LYS A 60 10.52 -6.31 -4.16
C LYS A 60 10.14 -6.24 -5.64
N TYR A 61 10.32 -7.33 -6.40
CA TYR A 61 9.97 -7.41 -7.81
C TYR A 61 8.47 -7.28 -8.10
N LEU A 62 7.62 -7.41 -7.06
CA LEU A 62 6.18 -7.19 -7.18
C LEU A 62 5.80 -5.71 -7.03
N ASN A 63 6.72 -4.85 -6.58
CA ASN A 63 6.43 -3.43 -6.53
C ASN A 63 6.34 -2.87 -7.95
N GLU A 64 5.51 -1.84 -8.10
CA GLU A 64 5.28 -1.12 -9.34
C GLU A 64 4.51 -1.88 -10.41
N LEU A 65 4.17 -3.15 -10.16
CA LEU A 65 3.22 -3.87 -10.99
C LEU A 65 1.83 -3.24 -10.85
N THR A 66 1.15 -3.11 -11.97
CA THR A 66 -0.17 -2.50 -12.11
C THR A 66 -1.19 -3.51 -12.64
N GLY A 67 -2.44 -3.28 -12.29
CA GLY A 67 -3.53 -4.15 -12.68
C GLY A 67 -4.85 -3.75 -12.04
N GLN A 68 -5.81 -4.67 -12.07
CA GLN A 68 -7.13 -4.50 -11.47
C GLN A 68 -7.39 -5.55 -10.41
N ILE A 69 -8.08 -5.17 -9.33
CA ILE A 69 -8.49 -6.14 -8.30
C ILE A 69 -9.57 -7.05 -8.91
N ALA A 70 -9.25 -8.32 -9.16
CA ALA A 70 -10.22 -9.31 -9.63
C ALA A 70 -11.02 -9.92 -8.47
N ARG A 71 -10.39 -10.07 -7.31
CA ARG A 71 -11.02 -10.68 -6.13
C ARG A 71 -10.40 -10.16 -4.84
N ILE A 72 -11.20 -10.09 -3.79
CA ILE A 72 -10.76 -9.78 -2.42
C ILE A 72 -11.12 -10.96 -1.51
N ASP A 73 -10.10 -11.53 -0.85
CA ASP A 73 -10.23 -12.60 0.14
C ASP A 73 -9.66 -12.11 1.49
N GLY A 74 -10.56 -11.55 2.32
CA GLY A 74 -10.21 -10.99 3.63
C GLY A 74 -9.24 -9.81 3.52
N LYS A 75 -7.99 -10.01 3.93
CA LYS A 75 -6.93 -8.97 3.89
C LYS A 75 -6.08 -9.00 2.61
N HIS A 76 -6.33 -9.97 1.72
CA HIS A 76 -5.58 -10.15 0.49
C HIS A 76 -6.49 -9.95 -0.72
N ALA A 77 -5.89 -9.58 -1.84
CA ALA A 77 -6.52 -9.45 -3.13
C ALA A 77 -5.79 -10.30 -4.17
N THR A 78 -6.54 -10.71 -5.18
CA THR A 78 -6.00 -11.17 -6.45
C THR A 78 -6.05 -10.00 -7.42
N VAL A 79 -4.90 -9.64 -7.97
CA VAL A 79 -4.76 -8.54 -8.93
C VAL A 79 -4.51 -9.14 -10.32
N THR A 80 -5.40 -8.90 -11.27
CA THR A 80 -5.16 -9.21 -12.68
C THR A 80 -4.23 -8.14 -13.24
N LEU A 81 -3.00 -8.54 -13.52
CA LEU A 81 -1.97 -7.65 -14.05
C LEU A 81 -2.26 -7.24 -15.50
N ASP A 82 -1.86 -6.02 -15.85
CA ASP A 82 -1.81 -5.58 -17.24
C ASP A 82 -0.68 -6.27 -18.02
N ALA A 83 -0.64 -6.07 -19.34
CA ALA A 83 0.32 -6.72 -20.22
C ALA A 83 1.77 -6.40 -19.84
N ASP A 84 2.08 -5.14 -19.56
CA ASP A 84 3.42 -4.69 -19.19
C ASP A 84 3.87 -5.29 -17.86
N SER A 85 2.99 -5.33 -16.87
CA SER A 85 3.27 -5.90 -15.55
C SER A 85 3.35 -7.43 -15.60
N THR A 86 2.54 -8.05 -16.45
CA THR A 86 2.59 -9.50 -16.73
C THR A 86 3.94 -9.87 -17.34
N ASP A 87 4.43 -9.08 -18.29
CA ASP A 87 5.72 -9.30 -18.92
C ASP A 87 6.89 -9.07 -17.94
N ARG A 88 6.82 -8.01 -17.13
CA ARG A 88 7.80 -7.78 -16.06
C ARG A 88 7.85 -8.93 -15.05
N LEU A 89 6.68 -9.45 -14.65
CA LEU A 89 6.62 -10.58 -13.71
C LEU A 89 7.19 -11.86 -14.32
N ARG A 90 6.97 -12.09 -15.62
CA ARG A 90 7.52 -13.21 -16.38
C ARG A 90 9.05 -13.21 -16.37
N TYR A 91 9.67 -12.04 -16.58
CA TYR A 91 11.13 -11.91 -16.61
C TYR A 91 11.77 -11.61 -15.26
N ALA A 92 10.99 -11.45 -14.20
CA ALA A 92 11.52 -11.33 -12.85
C ALA A 92 12.27 -12.61 -12.46
N SER A 93 13.42 -12.47 -11.79
CA SER A 93 14.18 -13.62 -11.25
C SER A 93 13.44 -14.23 -10.05
N GLN A 94 12.42 -15.04 -10.33
CA GLN A 94 11.54 -15.68 -9.36
C GLN A 94 10.99 -17.00 -9.93
N SER A 95 10.71 -17.98 -9.07
CA SER A 95 10.17 -19.30 -9.46
C SER A 95 8.73 -19.53 -8.99
N ARG A 96 8.14 -18.56 -8.29
CA ARG A 96 6.86 -18.70 -7.61
C ARG A 96 5.66 -18.58 -8.57
N PHE A 97 5.81 -17.78 -9.62
CA PHE A 97 4.75 -17.52 -10.59
C PHE A 97 5.24 -17.91 -11.98
N VAL A 98 4.67 -18.98 -12.53
CA VAL A 98 4.93 -19.40 -13.91
C VAL A 98 3.95 -18.65 -14.80
N VAL A 99 4.44 -17.61 -15.46
CA VAL A 99 3.65 -16.79 -16.40
C VAL A 99 3.85 -17.36 -17.81
N PRO A 100 2.80 -17.88 -18.49
CA PRO A 100 2.92 -18.37 -19.86
C PRO A 100 3.43 -17.29 -20.81
N THR A 101 4.23 -17.66 -21.81
CA THR A 101 4.88 -16.71 -22.74
C THR A 101 3.87 -15.91 -23.56
N GLU A 102 2.71 -16.48 -23.87
CA GLU A 102 1.66 -15.84 -24.67
C GLU A 102 0.64 -15.06 -23.84
N ALA A 103 0.73 -15.12 -22.50
CA ALA A 103 -0.23 -14.47 -21.62
C ALA A 103 -0.06 -12.93 -21.63
N THR A 104 -1.14 -12.21 -21.90
CA THR A 104 -1.19 -10.73 -21.80
C THR A 104 -1.78 -10.25 -20.47
N SER A 105 -2.28 -11.17 -19.65
CA SER A 105 -2.73 -10.91 -18.29
C SER A 105 -2.35 -12.08 -17.39
N PHE A 106 -2.10 -11.79 -16.12
CA PHE A 106 -1.82 -12.80 -15.11
C PHE A 106 -2.52 -12.43 -13.81
N ASP A 107 -3.27 -13.39 -13.25
CA ASP A 107 -3.89 -13.23 -11.94
C ASP A 107 -2.84 -13.48 -10.86
N LEU A 108 -2.43 -12.40 -10.19
CA LEU A 108 -1.49 -12.44 -9.08
C LEU A 108 -2.25 -12.57 -7.76
N PRO A 109 -2.29 -13.76 -7.13
CA PRO A 109 -3.01 -13.96 -5.88
C PRO A 109 -2.18 -13.52 -4.66
N GLY A 110 -2.88 -13.25 -3.55
CA GLY A 110 -2.25 -13.08 -2.24
C GLY A 110 -1.57 -11.72 -2.03
N VAL A 111 -1.92 -10.71 -2.82
CA VAL A 111 -1.41 -9.34 -2.62
C VAL A 111 -2.11 -8.73 -1.41
N PRO A 112 -1.42 -8.30 -0.35
CA PRO A 112 -2.07 -7.65 0.78
C PRO A 112 -2.77 -6.35 0.33
N LEU A 113 -4.02 -6.14 0.73
CA LEU A 113 -4.78 -4.93 0.35
C LEU A 113 -4.06 -3.64 0.74
N THR A 114 -3.31 -3.65 1.83
CA THR A 114 -2.50 -2.51 2.30
C THR A 114 -1.39 -2.12 1.33
N CYS A 115 -0.99 -3.04 0.44
CA CYS A 115 0.01 -2.84 -0.60
C CYS A 115 -0.61 -2.42 -1.94
N CYS A 116 -1.93 -2.43 -2.07
CA CYS A 116 -2.64 -1.98 -3.27
C CYS A 116 -2.91 -0.48 -3.17
N LEU A 117 -2.25 0.32 -4.01
CA LEU A 117 -2.47 1.75 -4.11
C LEU A 117 -3.42 2.05 -5.27
N PRO A 118 -4.56 2.74 -5.05
CA PRO A 118 -5.43 3.16 -6.13
C PRO A 118 -4.67 4.03 -7.14
N THR A 119 -4.92 3.82 -8.43
CA THR A 119 -4.37 4.65 -9.53
C THR A 119 -5.45 5.42 -10.30
N GLY A 120 -6.70 5.37 -9.82
CA GLY A 120 -7.84 6.12 -10.34
C GLY A 120 -8.13 7.39 -9.55
#